data_AF-A0A1M7K2I8-F1
#
_entry.id   AF-A0A1M7K2I8-F1
#
_cell.length_a   1.000
_cell.length_b   1.000
_cell.length_c   1.000
_cell.angle_alpha   90.00
_cell.angle_beta   90.00
_cell.angle_gamma   90.00
#
_symmetry.space_group_name_H-M   'P 1'
#
loop_
_entity.id
_entity.type
_entity.pdbx_description
1 polymer ?
#
loop_
_entity_poly.entity_id
_entity_poly.type
_entity_poly.pdbx_seq_one_letter_code
_entity_poly.pdbx_strand_id
1 'polypeptide(L)'
;MNEIDLDALAPWLGRTETKEDVLTHGLIDKFRATFGPHLWGGAGDVPLGVHWCIALDTVPAAALSDDGHAARGGFLPPVPLPARMWAGGDVTHFTPLTIGEAVTRRSVIGDRL
;
A
#
# COMPACT_ATOMS: atom_id res chain seq x y z
N MET A 1 9.22 18.92 20.31
CA MET A 1 8.59 18.45 19.06
C MET A 1 9.07 19.38 17.98
N ASN A 2 9.74 18.87 16.94
CA ASN A 2 9.99 19.71 15.77
C ASN A 2 8.64 20.01 15.13
N GLU A 3 8.35 21.29 14.95
CA GLU A 3 7.18 21.75 14.22
C GLU A 3 7.33 21.32 12.76
N ILE A 4 6.26 20.77 12.17
CA ILE A 4 6.26 20.34 10.78
C ILE A 4 5.92 21.55 9.93
N ASP A 5 6.84 21.94 9.05
CA ASP A 5 6.59 22.95 8.02
C ASP A 5 5.69 22.36 6.93
N LEU A 6 4.41 22.75 6.94
CA LEU A 6 3.43 22.28 5.97
C LEU A 6 3.66 22.85 4.57
N ASP A 7 4.23 24.06 4.46
CA ASP A 7 4.53 24.69 3.16
C ASP A 7 5.63 23.91 2.43
N ALA A 8 6.59 23.37 3.18
CA ALA A 8 7.61 22.47 2.65
C ALA A 8 7.03 21.12 2.14
N LEU A 9 5.80 20.75 2.51
CA LEU A 9 5.12 19.54 2.04
C LEU A 9 4.30 19.77 0.76
N ALA A 10 3.90 21.01 0.47
CA ALA A 10 3.08 21.33 -0.70
C ALA A 10 3.64 20.80 -2.04
N PRO A 11 4.98 20.81 -2.31
CA PRO A 11 5.55 20.25 -3.54
C PRO A 11 5.39 18.73 -3.72
N TRP A 12 4.88 18.02 -2.71
CA TRP A 12 4.64 16.58 -2.76
C TRP A 12 3.23 16.24 -3.26
N LEU A 13 2.29 17.16 -3.18
CA LEU A 13 0.94 16.98 -3.68
C LEU A 13 0.96 16.71 -5.20
N GLY A 14 0.11 15.79 -5.64
CA GLY A 14 0.01 15.39 -7.04
C GLY A 14 1.14 14.48 -7.54
N ARG A 15 2.17 14.20 -6.73
CA ARG A 15 3.17 13.17 -7.09
C ARG A 15 2.49 11.82 -7.26
N THR A 16 2.89 11.11 -8.31
CA THR A 16 2.36 9.79 -8.62
C THR A 16 3.44 8.72 -8.61
N GLU A 17 3.06 7.51 -8.21
CA GLU A 17 3.88 6.31 -8.37
C GLU A 17 3.04 5.26 -9.09
N THR A 18 3.69 4.47 -9.95
CA THR A 18 3.09 3.28 -10.56
C THR A 18 3.94 2.07 -10.24
N LYS A 19 3.29 0.99 -9.80
CA LYS A 19 3.91 -0.32 -9.58
C LYS A 19 3.09 -1.39 -10.27
N GLU A 20 3.78 -2.42 -10.72
CA GLU A 20 3.19 -3.57 -11.40
C GLU A 20 3.60 -4.85 -10.67
N ASP A 21 2.69 -5.82 -10.68
CA ASP A 21 2.90 -7.14 -10.11
C ASP A 21 1.94 -8.12 -10.78
N VAL A 22 2.04 -9.41 -10.47
CA VAL A 22 1.13 -10.44 -10.95
C VAL A 22 0.39 -11.06 -9.78
N LEU A 23 -0.93 -11.20 -9.91
CA LEU A 23 -1.72 -11.88 -8.88
C LEU A 23 -1.49 -13.39 -8.95
N THR A 24 -0.49 -13.88 -8.22
CA THR A 24 -0.16 -15.31 -8.21
C THR A 24 -1.12 -16.14 -7.36
N HIS A 25 -1.33 -17.41 -7.73
CA HIS A 25 -2.03 -18.38 -6.89
C HIS A 25 -1.40 -18.48 -5.49
N GLY A 26 -0.07 -18.51 -5.42
CA GLY A 26 0.65 -18.62 -4.15
C GLY A 26 0.40 -17.45 -3.18
N LEU A 27 0.15 -16.23 -3.69
CA LEU A 27 -0.27 -15.10 -2.85
C LEU A 27 -1.66 -15.34 -2.25
N ILE A 28 -2.60 -15.82 -3.08
CA ILE A 28 -3.98 -16.11 -2.66
C ILE A 28 -4.00 -17.23 -1.62
N ASP A 29 -3.23 -18.29 -1.81
CA ASP A 29 -3.14 -19.41 -0.87
C ASP A 29 -2.65 -18.94 0.51
N LYS A 30 -1.60 -18.12 0.53
CA LYS A 30 -1.06 -17.53 1.78
C LYS A 30 -2.07 -16.59 2.44
N PHE A 31 -2.77 -15.77 1.67
CA PHE A 31 -3.81 -14.87 2.17
C PHE A 31 -4.96 -15.66 2.81
N ARG A 32 -5.44 -16.70 2.12
CA ARG A 32 -6.47 -17.61 2.62
C ARG A 32 -6.02 -18.35 3.88
N ALA A 33 -4.78 -18.83 3.93
CA ALA A 33 -4.25 -19.49 5.12
C ALA A 33 -4.13 -18.55 6.33
N THR A 34 -3.85 -17.26 6.09
CA THR A 34 -3.69 -16.26 7.15
C THR A 34 -5.03 -15.84 7.76
N PHE A 35 -6.04 -15.56 6.92
CA PHE A 35 -7.32 -15.03 7.38
C PHE A 35 -8.40 -16.10 7.61
N GLY A 36 -8.30 -17.25 6.92
CA GLY A 36 -9.17 -18.41 7.08
C GLY A 36 -10.66 -18.05 7.22
N PRO A 37 -11.28 -18.31 8.38
CA PRO A 37 -12.71 -18.10 8.60
C PRO A 37 -13.15 -16.62 8.59
N HIS A 38 -12.22 -15.67 8.61
CA HIS A 38 -12.52 -14.23 8.60
C HIS A 38 -12.68 -13.66 7.19
N LEU A 39 -12.44 -14.48 6.16
CA LEU A 39 -12.69 -14.06 4.78
C LEU A 39 -14.19 -13.97 4.50
N TRP A 40 -14.57 -12.96 3.74
CA TRP A 40 -15.93 -12.86 3.23
C TRP A 40 -16.23 -14.00 2.24
N GLY A 41 -17.23 -14.82 2.55
CA GLY A 41 -17.58 -16.00 1.75
C GLY A 41 -18.10 -15.69 0.34
N GLY A 42 -18.44 -14.45 0.03
CA GLY A 42 -18.93 -14.03 -1.30
C GLY A 42 -17.83 -13.70 -2.32
N ALA A 43 -16.55 -13.79 -1.95
CA ALA A 43 -15.46 -13.27 -2.77
C ALA A 43 -15.08 -14.15 -4.00
N GLY A 44 -15.65 -15.36 -4.14
CA GLY A 44 -15.28 -16.28 -5.22
C GLY A 44 -13.81 -16.72 -5.14
N ASP A 45 -13.10 -16.63 -6.27
CA ASP A 45 -11.72 -17.11 -6.38
C ASP A 45 -10.71 -16.16 -5.73
N VAL A 46 -10.96 -14.85 -5.77
CA VAL A 46 -10.05 -13.82 -5.29
C VAL A 46 -10.63 -13.10 -4.07
N PRO A 47 -10.10 -13.34 -2.85
CA PRO A 47 -10.60 -12.72 -1.64
C PRO A 47 -10.54 -11.19 -1.68
N LEU A 48 -11.57 -10.52 -1.15
CA LEU A 48 -11.50 -9.08 -0.90
C LEU A 48 -10.34 -8.75 0.04
N GLY A 49 -9.72 -7.59 -0.18
CA GLY A 49 -8.55 -7.14 0.59
C GLY A 49 -7.20 -7.70 0.12
N VAL A 50 -7.15 -8.72 -0.76
CA VAL A 50 -5.87 -9.22 -1.28
C VAL A 50 -5.06 -8.16 -2.04
N HIS A 51 -5.72 -7.12 -2.55
CA HIS A 51 -5.08 -5.98 -3.21
C HIS A 51 -4.15 -5.18 -2.27
N TRP A 52 -4.27 -5.34 -0.95
CA TRP A 52 -3.33 -4.78 0.02
C TRP A 52 -2.02 -5.54 0.10
N CYS A 53 -1.94 -6.73 -0.48
CA CYS A 53 -0.77 -7.62 -0.41
C CYS A 53 -0.06 -7.79 -1.76
N ILE A 54 -0.41 -6.98 -2.77
CA ILE A 54 0.15 -7.04 -4.13
C ILE A 54 0.81 -5.71 -4.51
N ALA A 55 1.82 -5.76 -5.38
CA ALA A 55 2.64 -4.61 -5.80
C ALA A 55 3.30 -3.89 -4.61
N LEU A 56 3.65 -4.64 -3.57
CA LEU A 56 4.24 -4.10 -2.33
C LEU A 56 5.62 -3.49 -2.57
N ASP A 57 5.98 -2.53 -1.73
CA ASP A 57 7.35 -2.04 -1.67
C ASP A 57 8.32 -3.16 -1.32
N THR A 58 9.31 -3.39 -2.19
CA THR A 58 10.35 -4.38 -1.99
C THR A 58 11.69 -3.66 -1.94
N VAL A 59 12.09 -3.27 -0.73
CA VAL A 59 13.40 -2.66 -0.47
C VAL A 59 14.27 -3.58 0.36
N PRO A 60 15.61 -3.56 0.18
CA PRO A 60 16.51 -4.31 1.06
C PRO A 60 16.32 -3.90 2.53
N ALA A 61 16.55 -4.83 3.45
CA ALA A 61 16.45 -4.55 4.89
C ALA A 61 17.32 -3.35 5.33
N ALA A 62 18.48 -3.16 4.70
CA ALA A 62 19.38 -2.02 4.94
C ALA A 62 18.82 -0.66 4.48
N ALA A 63 17.73 -0.65 3.71
CA ALA A 63 17.04 0.55 3.24
C ALA A 63 15.72 0.82 4.00
N LEU A 64 15.46 0.06 5.07
CA LEU A 64 14.35 0.31 5.98
C LEU A 64 14.72 1.42 6.97
N SER A 65 13.72 2.23 7.32
CA SER A 65 13.79 3.16 8.46
C SER A 65 13.54 2.42 9.77
N ASP A 66 13.78 3.08 10.90
CA ASP A 66 13.55 2.53 12.24
C ASP A 66 12.10 2.03 12.46
N ASP A 67 11.13 2.55 11.70
CA ASP A 67 9.72 2.14 11.74
C ASP A 67 9.38 0.97 10.79
N GLY A 68 10.39 0.30 10.23
CA GLY A 68 10.25 -0.88 9.37
C GLY A 68 9.72 -0.60 7.97
N HIS A 69 9.45 0.64 7.61
CA HIS A 69 9.02 1.05 6.28
C HIS A 69 10.23 1.53 5.45
N ALA A 70 10.08 1.64 4.13
CA ALA A 70 11.12 2.18 3.25
C ALA A 70 11.60 3.58 3.69
N ALA A 71 12.87 3.90 3.44
CA ALA A 71 13.47 5.20 3.75
C ALA A 71 12.56 6.40 3.39
N ARG A 72 12.51 7.38 4.29
CA ARG A 72 11.76 8.63 4.10
C ARG A 72 12.31 9.44 2.91
N GLY A 73 11.45 10.24 2.26
CA GLY A 73 11.86 11.12 1.17
C GLY A 73 11.88 10.49 -0.23
N GLY A 74 11.36 9.26 -0.37
CA GLY A 74 11.10 8.63 -1.67
C GLY A 74 9.79 9.13 -2.28
N PHE A 75 8.75 8.29 -2.28
CA PHE A 75 7.42 8.70 -2.76
C PHE A 75 6.76 9.70 -1.79
N LEU A 76 6.76 9.39 -0.50
CA LEU A 76 6.19 10.24 0.57
C LEU A 76 7.20 11.27 1.11
N PRO A 77 6.72 12.44 1.58
CA PRO A 77 7.59 13.48 2.13
C PRO A 77 8.38 13.01 3.35
N PRO A 78 9.57 13.57 3.60
CA PRO A 78 10.42 13.20 4.72
C PRO A 78 9.97 13.87 6.04
N VAL A 79 8.79 13.50 6.53
CA VAL A 79 8.24 14.02 7.80
C VAL A 79 9.08 13.49 8.99
N PRO A 80 9.62 14.37 9.87
CA PRO A 80 10.55 13.99 10.93
C PRO A 80 9.84 13.47 12.20
N LEU A 81 8.85 12.60 12.04
CA LEU A 81 8.16 11.92 13.14
C LEU A 81 8.66 10.48 13.29
N PRO A 82 8.64 9.90 14.50
CA PRO A 82 9.32 8.64 14.80
C PRO A 82 8.80 7.45 13.98
N ALA A 83 7.50 7.40 13.67
CA ALA A 83 6.89 6.32 12.91
C ALA A 83 5.76 6.81 12.00
N ARG A 84 5.60 6.13 10.86
CA ARG A 84 4.40 6.23 10.02
C ARG A 84 3.32 5.30 10.55
N MET A 85 2.08 5.74 10.47
CA MET A 85 0.90 4.92 10.73
C MET A 85 -0.13 5.10 9.63
N TRP A 86 -0.89 4.04 9.37
CA TRP A 86 -2.09 4.15 8.56
C TRP A 86 -3.24 4.62 9.45
N ALA A 87 -3.71 5.85 9.24
CA ALA A 87 -4.79 6.45 10.03
C ALA A 87 -6.19 6.02 9.56
N GLY A 88 -6.31 5.48 8.36
CA GLY A 88 -7.58 5.02 7.76
C GLY A 88 -7.66 5.29 6.26
N GLY A 89 -8.78 4.91 5.67
CA GLY A 89 -9.06 5.12 4.25
C GLY A 89 -10.40 4.53 3.83
N ASP A 90 -10.81 4.86 2.62
CA ASP A 90 -12.03 4.38 1.98
C ASP A 90 -11.66 3.47 0.82
N VAL A 91 -12.39 2.36 0.64
CA VAL A 91 -12.11 1.37 -0.40
C VAL A 91 -13.37 1.10 -1.21
N THR A 92 -13.27 1.30 -2.52
CA THR A 92 -14.32 0.95 -3.48
C THR A 92 -13.85 -0.21 -4.36
N HIS A 93 -14.66 -1.26 -4.45
CA HIS A 93 -14.38 -2.42 -5.30
C HIS A 93 -15.26 -2.36 -6.55
N PHE A 94 -14.63 -2.27 -7.73
CA PHE A 94 -15.34 -2.15 -9.01
C PHE A 94 -15.54 -3.50 -9.71
N THR A 95 -14.50 -4.32 -9.73
CA THR A 95 -14.48 -5.65 -10.32
C THR A 95 -13.49 -6.53 -9.56
N PRO A 96 -13.71 -7.86 -9.47
CA PRO A 96 -12.69 -8.78 -8.97
C PRO A 96 -11.40 -8.68 -9.80
N LEU A 97 -10.25 -8.90 -9.15
CA LEU A 97 -8.99 -9.13 -9.85
C LEU A 97 -8.96 -10.55 -10.42
N THR A 98 -8.19 -10.77 -11.48
CA THR A 98 -8.02 -12.09 -12.11
C THR A 98 -6.69 -12.72 -11.68
N ILE A 99 -6.72 -13.99 -11.32
CA ILE A 99 -5.51 -14.74 -10.97
C ILE A 99 -4.64 -14.93 -12.23
N GLY A 100 -3.34 -14.71 -12.10
CA GLY A 100 -2.35 -14.83 -13.18
C GLY A 100 -2.22 -13.59 -14.05
N GLU A 101 -3.08 -12.58 -13.88
CA GLU A 101 -3.00 -11.33 -14.64
C GLU A 101 -2.10 -10.29 -13.96
N ALA A 102 -1.57 -9.39 -14.79
CA ALA A 102 -0.83 -8.23 -14.33
C ALA A 102 -1.77 -7.24 -13.64
N VAL A 103 -1.33 -6.73 -12.49
CA VAL A 103 -2.02 -5.72 -11.70
C VAL A 103 -1.15 -4.47 -11.66
N THR A 104 -1.72 -3.34 -12.06
CA THR A 104 -1.06 -2.03 -11.95
C THR A 104 -1.66 -1.24 -10.79
N ARG A 105 -0.83 -0.90 -9.79
CA ARG A 105 -1.20 0.05 -8.74
C ARG A 105 -0.68 1.43 -9.10
N ARG A 106 -1.59 2.40 -9.20
CA ARG A 106 -1.26 3.82 -9.32
C ARG A 106 -1.60 4.53 -8.01
N SER A 107 -0.59 5.12 -7.40
CA SER A 107 -0.72 5.93 -6.20
C SER A 107 -0.58 7.42 -6.54
N VAL A 108 -1.33 8.27 -5.87
CA VAL A 108 -1.18 9.73 -5.93
C VAL A 108 -1.18 10.30 -4.51
N ILE A 109 -0.30 11.26 -4.24
CA ILE A 109 -0.36 12.03 -3.01
C ILE A 109 -1.47 13.08 -3.18
N GLY A 110 -2.60 12.81 -2.57
CA GLY A 110 -3.72 13.74 -2.49
C GLY A 110 -3.63 14.64 -1.27
N ASP A 111 -4.41 15.71 -1.32
CA ASP A 111 -4.75 16.47 -0.12
C ASP A 111 -5.98 15.84 0.54
N ARG A 112 -5.99 15.78 1.87
CA ARG A 112 -7.16 15.36 2.66
C ARG A 112 -7.38 16.45 3.71
N LEU A 113 -8.08 17.50 3.29
CA LEU A 113 -8.71 18.48 4.19
C LEU A 113 -9.76 17.79 5.06
#